data_AF-A0A4Q3JMV2-F1
#
_entry.id   AF-A0A4Q3JMV2-F1
#
_cell.length_a   1.000
_cell.length_b   1.000
_cell.length_c   1.000
_cell.angle_alpha   90.00
_cell.angle_beta   90.00
_cell.angle_gamma   90.00
#
_symmetry.space_group_name_H-M   'P 1'
#
loop_
_entity.id
_entity.type
_entity.pdbx_description
1 polymer ?
#
loop_
_entity_poly.entity_id
_entity_poly.type
_entity_poly.pdbx_seq_one_letter_code
_entity_poly.pdbx_strand_id
1 'polypeptide(L)'
;MDPRAALHALSTTLDARVDLSDREARRLTRDLERVELRLRQGDYERSPFEDNVLNLPDRTHQTTVEVEFMAAVGRSWARLLAPLGLAQAHRAVDLGPGWAPKVELGLYHGGFRGHAVLVNQDAAALATLLRFLTLLKLEFTLETAPADLFTWAGPAGDLVLGNHLLDDLVLDQHCRREGVDPASLYARESSFREAWASILGRPAHESRELAARLADAVARLTLPGGHAAFVQYPSYAERQLGLDGAVAHG
;
A
#
# COMPACT_ATOMS: atom_id res chain seq x y z
N MET A 1 25.31 -19.59 16.57
CA MET A 1 24.99 -19.30 17.99
C MET A 1 24.27 -20.52 18.54
N ASP A 2 24.54 -20.94 19.77
CA ASP A 2 23.77 -22.02 20.42
C ASP A 2 22.30 -21.57 20.55
N PRO A 3 21.30 -22.34 20.06
CA PRO A 3 19.88 -22.01 20.19
C PRO A 3 19.46 -21.70 21.63
N ARG A 4 20.09 -22.35 22.63
CA ARG A 4 19.82 -22.06 24.05
C ARG A 4 20.34 -20.69 24.47
N ALA A 5 21.50 -20.29 23.96
CA ALA A 5 22.06 -18.96 24.19
C ALA A 5 21.21 -17.87 23.50
N ALA A 6 20.67 -18.15 22.30
CA ALA A 6 19.76 -17.26 21.60
C ALA A 6 18.43 -17.06 22.35
N LEU A 7 17.82 -18.15 22.85
CA LEU A 7 16.62 -18.09 23.67
C LEU A 7 16.85 -17.34 24.99
N HIS A 8 18.00 -17.56 25.63
CA HIS A 8 18.38 -16.83 26.83
C HIS A 8 18.54 -15.32 26.54
N ALA A 9 19.22 -14.94 25.45
CA ALA A 9 19.36 -13.56 25.04
C ALA A 9 18.02 -12.90 24.70
N LEU A 10 17.11 -13.63 24.05
CA LEU A 10 15.74 -13.18 23.80
C LEU A 10 15.00 -12.94 25.11
N SER A 11 15.04 -13.89 26.06
CA SER A 11 14.44 -13.72 27.40
C SER A 11 14.99 -12.48 28.10
N THR A 12 16.32 -12.33 28.18
CA THR A 12 16.95 -11.15 28.80
C THR A 12 16.52 -9.85 28.12
N THR A 13 16.38 -9.86 26.80
CA THR A 13 15.95 -8.68 26.03
C THR A 13 14.49 -8.35 26.33
N LEU A 14 13.62 -9.35 26.41
CA LEU A 14 12.21 -9.17 26.75
C LEU A 14 12.05 -8.66 28.19
N ASP A 15 12.78 -9.22 29.13
CA ASP A 15 12.77 -8.81 30.54
C ASP A 15 13.25 -7.35 30.72
N ALA A 16 14.13 -6.88 29.84
CA ALA A 16 14.61 -5.51 29.83
C ALA A 16 13.63 -4.51 29.15
N ARG A 17 12.65 -4.99 28.38
CA ARG A 17 11.63 -4.15 27.72
C ARG A 17 10.48 -3.85 28.67
N VAL A 18 10.64 -2.80 29.47
CA VAL A 18 9.64 -2.32 30.43
C VAL A 18 8.63 -1.31 29.84
N ASP A 19 8.76 -0.98 28.56
CA ASP A 19 8.04 0.10 27.88
C ASP A 19 6.98 -0.37 26.87
N LEU A 20 6.65 -1.66 26.88
CA LEU A 20 5.68 -2.22 25.94
C LEU A 20 4.26 -1.76 26.28
N SER A 21 3.54 -1.25 25.28
CA SER A 21 2.08 -1.09 25.39
C SER A 21 1.39 -2.45 25.47
N ASP A 22 0.18 -2.50 26.04
CA ASP A 22 -0.64 -3.72 26.13
C ASP A 22 -0.81 -4.44 24.78
N ARG A 23 -0.82 -3.68 23.68
CA ARG A 23 -0.96 -4.24 22.33
C ARG A 23 0.34 -4.87 21.84
N GLU A 24 1.48 -4.23 22.09
CA GLU A 24 2.80 -4.77 21.75
C GLU A 24 3.08 -6.03 22.58
N ALA A 25 2.75 -6.01 23.87
CA ALA A 25 2.82 -7.20 24.72
C ALA A 25 2.01 -8.36 24.14
N ARG A 26 0.73 -8.14 23.78
CA ARG A 26 -0.12 -9.19 23.15
C ARG A 26 0.43 -9.70 21.81
N ARG A 27 1.05 -8.85 20.99
CA ARG A 27 1.68 -9.29 19.73
C ARG A 27 2.89 -10.14 19.99
N LEU A 28 3.78 -9.65 20.85
CA LEU A 28 4.99 -10.35 21.23
C LEU A 28 4.68 -11.71 21.85
N THR A 29 3.65 -11.79 22.71
CA THR A 29 3.12 -13.07 23.20
C THR A 29 2.73 -14.00 22.06
N ARG A 30 1.93 -13.54 21.08
CA ARG A 30 1.52 -14.37 19.93
C ARG A 30 2.68 -14.78 19.04
N ASP A 31 3.66 -13.91 18.83
CA ASP A 31 4.83 -14.22 18.02
C ASP A 31 5.71 -15.25 18.73
N LEU A 32 5.90 -15.11 20.05
CA LEU A 32 6.59 -16.10 20.88
C LEU A 32 5.84 -17.44 20.94
N GLU A 33 4.51 -17.43 21.07
CA GLU A 33 3.66 -18.62 20.99
C GLU A 33 3.80 -19.33 19.64
N ARG A 34 3.91 -18.58 18.54
CA ARG A 34 4.15 -19.13 17.20
C ARG A 34 5.54 -19.73 17.06
N VAL A 35 6.57 -19.05 17.57
CA VAL A 35 7.94 -19.59 17.62
C VAL A 35 7.96 -20.88 18.44
N GLU A 36 7.34 -20.87 19.62
CA GLU A 36 7.24 -22.03 20.50
C GLU A 36 6.50 -23.19 19.82
N LEU A 37 5.35 -22.94 19.21
CA LEU A 37 4.57 -23.95 18.50
C LEU A 37 5.39 -24.60 17.39
N ARG A 38 6.10 -23.79 16.59
CA ARG A 38 6.99 -24.28 15.53
C ARG A 38 8.13 -25.12 16.06
N LEU A 39 8.76 -24.71 17.16
CA LEU A 39 9.81 -25.48 17.84
C LEU A 39 9.28 -26.84 18.33
N ARG A 40 8.07 -26.86 18.92
CA ARG A 40 7.43 -28.10 19.38
C ARG A 40 7.05 -29.03 18.23
N GLN A 41 6.67 -28.49 17.08
CA GLN A 41 6.25 -29.26 15.90
C GLN A 41 7.41 -29.70 15.00
N GLY A 42 8.63 -29.18 15.21
CA GLY A 42 9.77 -29.44 14.34
C GLY A 42 9.71 -28.66 13.01
N ASP A 43 8.82 -27.68 12.90
CA ASP A 43 8.58 -26.95 11.64
C ASP A 43 9.78 -26.12 11.19
N TYR A 44 10.73 -25.84 12.09
CA TYR A 44 12.00 -25.18 11.74
C TYR A 44 12.87 -26.03 10.80
N GLU A 45 12.64 -27.34 10.72
CA GLU A 45 13.33 -28.23 9.77
C GLU A 45 12.79 -28.08 8.34
N ARG A 46 11.56 -27.57 8.21
CA ARG A 46 10.84 -27.40 6.94
C ARG A 46 10.80 -25.93 6.49
N SER A 47 10.84 -25.02 7.46
CA SER A 47 10.76 -23.58 7.26
C SER A 47 11.75 -22.83 8.16
N PRO A 48 12.83 -22.24 7.63
CA PRO A 48 13.79 -21.46 8.40
C PRO A 48 13.20 -20.12 8.87
N PHE A 49 13.79 -19.55 9.92
CA PHE A 49 13.44 -18.23 10.46
C PHE A 49 14.07 -17.06 9.70
N GLU A 50 15.05 -17.32 8.84
CA GLU A 50 15.69 -16.34 7.97
C GLU A 50 15.08 -16.37 6.57
N ASP A 51 15.19 -15.26 5.84
CA ASP A 51 15.00 -15.15 4.38
C ASP A 51 16.03 -16.05 3.66
N ASN A 52 15.85 -17.35 3.77
CA ASN A 52 16.66 -18.32 3.05
C ASN A 52 16.20 -18.30 1.60
N VAL A 53 16.91 -17.53 0.78
CA VAL A 53 16.69 -17.40 -0.68
C VAL A 53 16.63 -18.78 -1.37
N LEU A 54 17.26 -19.81 -0.79
CA LEU A 54 17.30 -21.18 -1.29
C LEU A 54 16.12 -22.05 -0.83
N ASN A 55 15.29 -21.62 0.14
CA ASN A 55 14.08 -22.36 0.52
C ASN A 55 12.93 -22.08 -0.45
N LEU A 56 13.05 -22.63 -1.65
CA LEU A 56 12.10 -22.41 -2.74
C LEU A 56 10.65 -22.78 -2.37
N PRO A 57 10.33 -23.89 -1.67
CA PRO A 57 8.96 -24.22 -1.30
C PRO A 57 8.24 -23.14 -0.48
N ASP A 58 8.87 -22.65 0.59
CA ASP A 58 8.26 -21.63 1.45
C ASP A 58 8.10 -20.29 0.75
N ARG A 59 9.14 -19.87 0.00
CA ARG A 59 9.07 -18.65 -0.81
C ARG A 59 7.99 -18.75 -1.86
N THR A 60 7.85 -19.92 -2.51
CA THR A 60 6.77 -20.17 -3.47
C THR A 60 5.42 -20.05 -2.79
N HIS A 61 5.26 -20.62 -1.59
CA HIS A 61 4.02 -20.52 -0.83
C HIS A 61 3.69 -19.06 -0.48
N GLN A 62 4.65 -18.31 0.08
CA GLN A 62 4.47 -16.90 0.41
C GLN A 62 4.12 -16.06 -0.82
N THR A 63 4.90 -16.20 -1.91
CA THR A 63 4.61 -15.52 -3.18
C THR A 63 3.24 -15.90 -3.72
N THR A 64 2.81 -17.17 -3.58
CA THR A 64 1.47 -17.60 -4.00
C THR A 64 0.38 -16.86 -3.23
N VAL A 65 0.49 -16.79 -1.89
CA VAL A 65 -0.47 -16.06 -1.05
C VAL A 65 -0.52 -14.58 -1.42
N GLU A 66 0.63 -13.95 -1.65
CA GLU A 66 0.73 -12.55 -2.07
C GLU A 66 0.08 -12.32 -3.46
N VAL A 67 0.33 -13.21 -4.42
CA VAL A 67 -0.27 -13.17 -5.75
C VAL A 67 -1.79 -13.38 -5.68
N GLU A 68 -2.28 -14.31 -4.88
CA GLU A 68 -3.71 -14.54 -4.68
C GLU A 68 -4.40 -13.31 -4.10
N PHE A 69 -3.79 -12.67 -3.10
CA PHE A 69 -4.27 -11.43 -2.52
C PHE A 69 -4.31 -10.30 -3.56
N MET A 70 -3.22 -10.08 -4.29
CA MET A 70 -3.16 -9.05 -5.34
C MET A 70 -4.19 -9.29 -6.43
N ALA A 71 -4.37 -10.54 -6.87
CA ALA A 71 -5.38 -10.91 -7.85
C ALA A 71 -6.81 -10.67 -7.33
N ALA A 72 -7.06 -10.87 -6.03
CA ALA A 72 -8.34 -10.55 -5.42
C ALA A 72 -8.61 -9.04 -5.38
N VAL A 73 -7.59 -8.22 -5.07
CA VAL A 73 -7.67 -6.76 -5.15
C VAL A 73 -7.96 -6.31 -6.59
N GLY A 74 -7.21 -6.82 -7.56
CA GLY A 74 -7.43 -6.52 -8.97
C GLY A 74 -8.83 -6.91 -9.47
N ARG A 75 -9.33 -8.11 -9.14
CA ARG A 75 -10.71 -8.50 -9.47
C ARG A 75 -11.76 -7.59 -8.83
N SER A 76 -11.50 -7.05 -7.64
CA SER A 76 -12.39 -6.11 -6.98
C SER A 76 -12.42 -4.76 -7.72
N TRP A 77 -11.26 -4.25 -8.12
CA TRP A 77 -11.17 -3.08 -9.00
C TRP A 77 -11.87 -3.31 -10.34
N ALA A 78 -11.66 -4.46 -10.99
CA ALA A 78 -12.33 -4.78 -12.26
C ALA A 78 -13.86 -4.73 -12.14
N ARG A 79 -14.44 -5.24 -11.05
CA ARG A 79 -15.88 -5.16 -10.78
C ARG A 79 -16.36 -3.73 -10.55
N LEU A 80 -15.55 -2.91 -9.87
CA LEU A 80 -15.85 -1.51 -9.61
C LEU A 80 -15.81 -0.67 -10.91
N LEU A 81 -14.87 -0.97 -11.81
CA LEU A 81 -14.70 -0.27 -13.08
C LEU A 81 -15.66 -0.73 -14.18
N ALA A 82 -16.16 -1.97 -14.11
CA ALA A 82 -17.09 -2.52 -15.10
C ALA A 82 -18.31 -1.63 -15.41
N PRO A 83 -19.08 -1.12 -14.42
CA PRO A 83 -20.21 -0.24 -14.69
C PRO A 83 -19.81 1.16 -15.22
N LEU A 84 -18.53 1.55 -15.12
CA LEU A 84 -18.02 2.84 -15.58
C LEU A 84 -17.57 2.81 -17.06
N GLY A 85 -17.85 1.72 -17.77
CA GLY A 85 -17.52 1.60 -19.20
C GLY A 85 -16.06 1.26 -19.48
N LEU A 86 -15.40 0.49 -18.59
CA LEU A 86 -13.99 0.10 -18.73
C LEU A 86 -13.65 -0.49 -20.12
N ALA A 87 -14.55 -1.29 -20.69
CA ALA A 87 -14.34 -1.90 -22.00
C ALA A 87 -14.35 -0.91 -23.16
N GLN A 88 -14.98 0.26 -22.98
CA GLN A 88 -15.08 1.33 -23.98
C GLN A 88 -14.05 2.44 -23.74
N ALA A 89 -13.46 2.51 -22.54
CA ALA A 89 -12.45 3.51 -22.20
C ALA A 89 -11.21 3.36 -23.10
N HIS A 90 -10.71 4.48 -23.61
CA HIS A 90 -9.50 4.56 -24.41
C HIS A 90 -8.29 4.97 -23.57
N ARG A 91 -8.50 5.80 -22.55
CA ARG A 91 -7.45 6.26 -21.64
C ARG A 91 -7.87 6.15 -20.17
N ALA A 92 -7.00 5.53 -19.39
CA ALA A 92 -7.05 5.57 -17.93
C ALA A 92 -5.88 6.38 -17.38
N VAL A 93 -6.12 7.20 -16.37
CA VAL A 93 -5.08 7.91 -15.61
C VAL A 93 -5.13 7.36 -14.20
N ASP A 94 -4.05 6.72 -13.75
CA ASP A 94 -3.93 6.24 -12.38
C ASP A 94 -3.08 7.21 -11.56
N LEU A 95 -3.68 7.76 -10.51
CA LEU A 95 -3.10 8.77 -9.64
C LEU A 95 -2.53 8.10 -8.39
N GLY A 96 -1.21 8.18 -8.24
CA GLY A 96 -0.50 7.67 -7.08
C GLY A 96 -0.55 6.14 -6.92
N PRO A 97 -0.24 5.32 -7.95
CA PRO A 97 -0.28 3.86 -7.83
C PRO A 97 0.69 3.29 -6.78
N GLY A 98 1.69 4.07 -6.37
CA GLY A 98 2.75 3.62 -5.46
C GLY A 98 3.56 2.47 -6.08
N TRP A 99 3.85 1.47 -5.25
CA TRP A 99 4.73 0.34 -5.59
C TRP A 99 3.95 -0.92 -6.03
N ALA A 100 2.66 -0.99 -5.70
CA ALA A 100 1.86 -2.21 -5.81
C ALA A 100 0.72 -2.03 -6.83
N PRO A 101 0.55 -2.98 -7.77
CA PRO A 101 -0.29 -2.83 -8.97
C PRO A 101 -1.79 -3.03 -8.68
N LYS A 102 -2.44 -2.13 -7.95
CA LYS A 102 -3.81 -2.35 -7.49
C LYS A 102 -4.82 -2.07 -8.60
N VAL A 103 -4.77 -0.85 -9.14
CA VAL A 103 -5.66 -0.37 -10.19
C VAL A 103 -5.31 -1.05 -11.51
N GLU A 104 -4.03 -1.25 -11.78
CA GLU A 104 -3.52 -1.87 -13.01
C GLU A 104 -3.93 -3.33 -13.12
N LEU A 105 -3.94 -4.08 -12.00
CA LEU A 105 -4.54 -5.41 -11.98
C LEU A 105 -6.06 -5.35 -12.19
N GLY A 106 -6.72 -4.27 -11.79
CA GLY A 106 -8.10 -3.97 -12.13
C GLY A 106 -8.33 -3.80 -13.62
N LEU A 107 -7.50 -2.98 -14.27
CA LEU A 107 -7.51 -2.78 -15.73
C LEU A 107 -7.27 -4.11 -16.45
N TYR A 108 -6.26 -4.88 -16.00
CA TYR A 108 -5.91 -6.19 -16.54
C TYR A 108 -7.08 -7.20 -16.44
N HIS A 109 -7.64 -7.38 -15.24
CA HIS A 109 -8.75 -8.32 -15.03
C HIS A 109 -10.07 -7.86 -15.66
N GLY A 110 -10.25 -6.55 -15.83
CA GLY A 110 -11.42 -5.97 -16.47
C GLY A 110 -11.36 -5.93 -18.00
N GLY A 111 -10.28 -6.45 -18.61
CA GLY A 111 -10.14 -6.51 -20.07
C GLY A 111 -9.93 -5.16 -20.73
N PHE A 112 -9.36 -4.19 -20.01
CA PHE A 112 -8.98 -2.90 -20.58
C PHE A 112 -7.93 -3.10 -21.69
N ARG A 113 -8.09 -2.39 -22.81
CA ARG A 113 -7.20 -2.47 -23.98
C ARG A 113 -6.68 -1.12 -24.46
N GLY A 114 -6.97 -0.06 -23.70
CA GLY A 114 -6.59 1.30 -24.04
C GLY A 114 -5.15 1.65 -23.66
N HIS A 115 -4.97 2.89 -23.24
CA HIS A 115 -3.71 3.44 -22.79
C HIS A 115 -3.83 3.90 -21.34
N ALA A 116 -3.01 3.36 -20.43
CA ALA A 116 -2.99 3.77 -19.04
C ALA A 116 -1.76 4.63 -18.75
N VAL A 117 -1.96 5.77 -18.08
CA VAL A 117 -0.90 6.67 -17.63
C VAL A 117 -0.79 6.61 -16.12
N LEU A 118 0.40 6.25 -15.62
CA LEU A 118 0.69 6.10 -14.20
C LEU A 118 1.39 7.37 -13.69
N VAL A 119 0.67 8.18 -12.90
CA VAL A 119 1.16 9.47 -12.41
C VAL A 119 1.58 9.33 -10.95
N ASN A 120 2.88 9.45 -10.69
CA ASN A 120 3.41 9.40 -9.33
C ASN A 120 4.70 10.20 -9.24
N GLN A 121 4.91 10.92 -8.14
CA GLN A 121 6.16 11.65 -7.92
C GLN A 121 7.36 10.74 -7.64
N ASP A 122 7.11 9.53 -7.11
CA ASP A 122 8.15 8.56 -6.83
C ASP A 122 8.47 7.71 -8.08
N ALA A 123 9.52 8.10 -8.79
CA ALA A 123 10.00 7.39 -9.96
C ALA A 123 10.51 5.96 -9.65
N ALA A 124 11.01 5.71 -8.44
CA ALA A 124 11.50 4.39 -8.04
C ALA A 124 10.33 3.42 -7.77
N ALA A 125 9.25 3.94 -7.19
CA ALA A 125 7.98 3.20 -7.06
C ALA A 125 7.43 2.81 -8.44
N LEU A 126 7.35 3.76 -9.38
CA LEU A 126 6.91 3.50 -10.76
C LEU A 126 7.80 2.47 -11.46
N ALA A 127 9.12 2.57 -11.34
CA ALA A 127 10.03 1.60 -11.93
C ALA A 127 9.81 0.18 -11.36
N THR A 128 9.53 0.08 -10.07
CA THR A 128 9.25 -1.22 -9.41
C THR A 128 7.93 -1.81 -9.86
N LEU A 129 6.89 -0.99 -9.90
CA LEU A 129 5.58 -1.34 -10.41
C LEU A 129 5.64 -1.83 -11.87
N LEU A 130 6.35 -1.10 -12.74
CA LEU A 130 6.55 -1.51 -14.14
C LEU A 130 7.23 -2.87 -14.25
N ARG A 131 8.27 -3.15 -13.45
CA ARG A 131 8.90 -4.49 -13.45
C ARG A 131 7.89 -5.58 -13.15
N PHE A 132 7.02 -5.37 -12.16
CA PHE A 132 5.96 -6.35 -11.87
C PHE A 132 5.02 -6.51 -13.07
N LEU A 133 4.54 -5.40 -13.64
CA LEU A 133 3.60 -5.40 -14.75
C LEU A 133 4.16 -6.06 -16.01
N THR A 134 5.48 -6.03 -16.24
CA THR A 134 6.11 -6.76 -17.35
C THR A 134 6.04 -8.29 -17.23
N LEU A 135 5.77 -8.81 -16.02
CA LEU A 135 5.55 -10.25 -15.81
C LEU A 135 4.16 -10.68 -16.28
N LEU A 136 3.26 -9.72 -16.53
CA LEU A 136 1.91 -9.96 -16.99
C LEU A 136 1.82 -9.78 -18.50
N LYS A 137 0.98 -10.57 -19.15
CA LYS A 137 0.62 -10.37 -20.56
C LYS A 137 -0.47 -9.31 -20.67
N LEU A 138 -0.08 -8.04 -20.57
CA LEU A 138 -1.01 -6.91 -20.69
C LEU A 138 -1.53 -6.77 -22.13
N GLU A 139 -2.83 -6.47 -22.27
CA GLU A 139 -3.47 -6.17 -23.57
C GLU A 139 -3.67 -4.67 -23.80
N PHE A 140 -3.17 -3.83 -22.90
CA PHE A 140 -3.19 -2.37 -22.97
C PHE A 140 -1.77 -1.82 -22.90
N THR A 141 -1.62 -0.54 -23.25
CA THR A 141 -0.32 0.15 -23.21
C THR A 141 -0.16 0.96 -21.93
N LEU A 142 1.08 1.13 -21.50
CA LEU A 142 1.45 1.86 -20.28
C LEU A 142 2.36 3.04 -20.62
N GLU A 143 2.09 4.18 -19.98
CA GLU A 143 2.98 5.33 -19.89
C GLU A 143 3.19 5.67 -18.41
N THR A 144 4.39 6.11 -18.04
CA THR A 144 4.67 6.62 -16.69
C THR A 144 4.96 8.10 -16.73
N ALA A 145 4.37 8.84 -15.80
CA ALA A 145 4.61 10.26 -15.56
C ALA A 145 5.19 10.45 -14.14
N PRO A 146 6.53 10.49 -13.99
CA PRO A 146 7.16 10.79 -12.71
C PRO A 146 6.98 12.28 -12.37
N ALA A 147 5.82 12.62 -11.81
CA ALA A 147 5.38 14.01 -11.63
C ALA A 147 4.49 14.19 -10.40
N ASP A 148 4.46 15.41 -9.87
CA ASP A 148 3.44 15.83 -8.90
C ASP A 148 2.08 15.88 -9.61
N LEU A 149 1.12 15.07 -9.15
CA LEU A 149 -0.22 15.00 -9.74
C LEU A 149 -0.97 16.33 -9.75
N PHE A 150 -0.69 17.23 -8.79
CA PHE A 150 -1.35 18.52 -8.73
C PHE A 150 -0.92 19.44 -9.87
N THR A 151 0.31 19.28 -10.36
CA THR A 151 0.89 20.12 -11.41
C THR A 151 1.02 19.42 -12.76
N TRP A 152 0.84 18.09 -12.80
CA TRP A 152 0.88 17.33 -14.04
C TRP A 152 -0.21 17.81 -15.01
N ALA A 153 0.23 18.16 -16.22
CA ALA A 153 -0.57 18.74 -17.30
C ALA A 153 -0.71 17.77 -18.49
N GLY A 154 -0.64 16.46 -18.22
CA GLY A 154 -0.89 15.44 -19.23
C GLY A 154 -2.35 15.40 -19.67
N PRO A 155 -2.64 14.60 -20.69
CA PRO A 155 -3.96 14.61 -21.30
C PRO A 155 -4.98 13.90 -20.40
N ALA A 156 -6.19 14.46 -20.36
CA ALA A 156 -7.32 13.88 -19.62
C ALA A 156 -7.70 12.48 -20.15
N GLY A 157 -8.29 11.66 -19.27
CA GLY A 157 -8.72 10.29 -19.54
C GLY A 157 -10.23 10.08 -19.43
N ASP A 158 -10.69 8.97 -20.00
CA ASP A 158 -12.06 8.47 -19.82
C ASP A 158 -12.27 7.96 -18.40
N LEU A 159 -11.18 7.47 -17.77
CA LEU A 159 -11.14 7.02 -16.39
C LEU A 159 -10.01 7.72 -15.64
N VAL A 160 -10.31 8.34 -14.49
CA VAL A 160 -9.31 8.83 -13.53
C VAL A 160 -9.42 8.04 -12.24
N LEU A 161 -8.37 7.33 -11.88
CA LEU A 161 -8.37 6.27 -10.89
C LEU A 161 -7.40 6.62 -9.76
N GLY A 162 -7.66 6.11 -8.56
CA GLY A 162 -6.72 6.21 -7.46
C GLY A 162 -7.07 5.27 -6.33
N ASN A 163 -6.06 4.68 -5.71
CA ASN A 163 -6.23 3.76 -4.60
C ASN A 163 -5.43 4.27 -3.40
N HIS A 164 -6.06 4.51 -2.25
CA HIS A 164 -5.37 5.05 -1.08
C HIS A 164 -4.62 6.36 -1.38
N LEU A 165 -5.23 7.23 -2.19
CA LEU A 165 -4.56 8.44 -2.65
C LEU A 165 -4.54 9.52 -1.56
N LEU A 166 -5.65 9.69 -0.83
CA LEU A 166 -5.80 10.83 0.08
C LEU A 166 -4.93 10.68 1.33
N ASP A 167 -4.91 9.50 1.94
CA ASP A 167 -4.05 9.17 3.08
C ASP A 167 -2.57 9.23 2.71
N ASP A 168 -2.18 8.70 1.54
CA ASP A 168 -0.80 8.81 1.07
C ASP A 168 -0.38 10.28 0.87
N LEU A 169 -1.25 11.13 0.31
CA LEU A 169 -0.98 12.56 0.13
C LEU A 169 -0.89 13.32 1.47
N VAL A 170 -1.79 13.01 2.41
CA VAL A 170 -1.78 13.59 3.76
C VAL A 170 -0.49 13.22 4.49
N LEU A 171 -0.06 11.95 4.38
CA LEU A 171 1.16 11.46 5.00
C LEU A 171 2.41 12.06 4.35
N ASP A 172 2.47 12.15 3.01
CA ASP A 172 3.58 12.80 2.28
C ASP A 172 3.71 14.28 2.66
N GLN A 173 2.59 15.02 2.73
CA GLN A 173 2.59 16.42 3.17
C GLN A 173 3.10 16.55 4.61
N HIS A 174 2.71 15.62 5.50
CA HIS A 174 3.25 15.56 6.86
C HIS A 174 4.76 15.33 6.86
N CYS A 175 5.25 14.29 6.17
CA CYS A 175 6.67 13.96 6.07
C CYS A 175 7.51 15.14 5.59
N ARG A 176 7.08 15.82 4.51
CA ARG A 176 7.78 17.00 3.97
C ARG A 176 7.88 18.14 4.96
N ARG A 177 6.78 18.42 5.67
CA ARG A 177 6.71 19.50 6.66
C ARG A 177 7.63 19.23 7.85
N GLU A 178 7.66 17.99 8.33
CA GLU A 178 8.46 17.59 9.50
C GLU A 178 9.90 17.19 9.12
N GLY A 179 10.25 17.14 7.83
CA GLY A 179 11.57 16.70 7.36
C GLY A 179 11.84 15.22 7.64
N VAL A 180 10.79 14.39 7.70
CA VAL A 180 10.87 12.96 8.01
C VAL A 180 10.80 12.15 6.73
N ASP A 181 11.68 11.15 6.60
CA ASP A 181 11.62 10.17 5.52
C ASP A 181 10.35 9.29 5.64
N PRO A 182 9.47 9.25 4.63
CA PRO A 182 8.28 8.39 4.64
C PRO A 182 8.59 6.92 4.93
N ALA A 183 9.71 6.38 4.43
CA ALA A 183 10.08 4.98 4.67
C ALA A 183 10.33 4.70 6.16
N SER A 184 10.82 5.69 6.91
CA SER A 184 11.06 5.58 8.35
C SER A 184 9.77 5.48 9.18
N LEU A 185 8.65 6.01 8.69
CA LEU A 185 7.34 5.89 9.35
C LEU A 185 6.83 4.45 9.28
N TYR A 186 6.97 3.80 8.12
CA TYR A 186 6.55 2.42 7.93
C TYR A 186 7.44 1.40 8.67
N ALA A 187 8.68 1.79 9.02
CA ALA A 187 9.60 0.94 9.77
C ALA A 187 9.24 0.81 11.27
N ARG A 188 8.51 1.77 11.84
CA ARG A 188 8.18 1.79 13.28
C ARG A 188 6.73 2.17 13.52
N GLU A 189 5.98 1.25 14.12
CA GLU A 189 4.56 1.42 14.45
C GLU A 189 4.29 2.67 15.31
N SER A 190 5.16 2.94 16.29
CA SER A 190 5.05 4.14 17.13
C SER A 190 5.19 5.42 16.32
N SER A 191 6.18 5.49 15.42
CA SER A 191 6.39 6.64 14.53
C SER A 191 5.20 6.86 13.59
N PHE A 192 4.63 5.79 13.04
CA PHE A 192 3.43 5.91 12.21
C PHE A 192 2.22 6.41 13.00
N ARG A 193 2.02 5.92 14.24
CA ARG A 193 0.94 6.38 15.13
C ARG A 193 1.11 7.84 15.55
N GLU A 194 2.33 8.24 15.91
CA GLU A 194 2.66 9.62 16.26
C GLU A 194 2.44 10.58 15.09
N ALA A 195 2.81 10.17 13.88
CA ALA A 195 2.54 10.92 12.66
C ALA A 195 1.02 11.14 12.48
N TRP A 196 0.21 10.07 12.56
CA TRP A 196 -1.24 10.21 12.45
C TRP A 196 -1.88 11.00 13.59
N ALA A 197 -1.43 10.84 14.83
CA ALA A 197 -1.90 11.65 15.95
C ALA A 197 -1.59 13.14 15.73
N SER A 198 -0.40 13.46 15.22
CA SER A 198 -0.01 14.81 14.84
C SER A 198 -0.88 15.35 13.70
N ILE A 199 -1.10 14.56 12.65
CA ILE A 199 -1.96 14.91 11.51
C ILE A 199 -3.40 15.20 11.96
N LEU A 200 -3.99 14.32 12.76
CA LEU A 200 -5.36 14.46 13.25
C LEU A 200 -5.53 15.61 14.26
N GLY A 201 -4.44 16.01 14.92
CA GLY A 201 -4.41 17.19 15.78
C GLY A 201 -4.33 18.53 15.02
N ARG A 202 -4.13 18.51 13.70
CA ARG A 202 -4.04 19.74 12.89
C ARG A 202 -5.42 20.33 12.58
N PRO A 203 -5.48 21.63 12.27
CA PRO A 203 -6.72 22.26 11.84
C PRO A 203 -7.31 21.58 10.58
N ALA A 204 -8.59 21.25 10.63
CA ALA A 204 -9.29 20.56 9.53
C ALA A 204 -9.25 21.31 8.17
N HIS A 205 -8.91 22.61 8.15
CA HIS A 205 -8.79 23.36 6.89
C HIS A 205 -7.61 22.87 6.03
N GLU A 206 -6.53 22.36 6.63
CA GLU A 206 -5.38 21.83 5.89
C GLU A 206 -5.78 20.60 5.04
N SER A 207 -6.51 19.65 5.64
CA SER A 207 -7.02 18.47 4.93
C SER A 207 -8.07 18.84 3.87
N ARG A 208 -8.92 19.84 4.14
CA ARG A 208 -9.90 20.34 3.15
C ARG A 208 -9.23 21.01 1.96
N GLU A 209 -8.15 21.77 2.16
CA GLU A 209 -7.39 22.37 1.07
C GLU A 209 -6.76 21.30 0.18
N LEU A 210 -6.17 20.27 0.78
CA LEU A 210 -5.62 19.13 0.04
C LEU A 210 -6.71 18.39 -0.76
N ALA A 211 -7.86 18.12 -0.14
CA ALA A 211 -8.99 17.49 -0.81
C ALA A 211 -9.52 18.36 -1.97
N ALA A 212 -9.59 19.68 -1.81
CA ALA A 212 -9.99 20.62 -2.87
C ALA A 212 -9.00 20.59 -4.05
N ARG A 213 -7.69 20.64 -3.76
CA ARG A 213 -6.64 20.53 -4.79
C ARG A 213 -6.70 19.18 -5.53
N LEU A 214 -7.00 18.10 -4.80
CA LEU A 214 -7.18 16.79 -5.41
C LEU A 214 -8.42 16.77 -6.31
N ALA A 215 -9.55 17.30 -5.84
CA ALA A 215 -10.76 17.42 -6.64
C ALA A 215 -10.52 18.23 -7.93
N ASP A 216 -9.78 19.34 -7.85
CA ASP A 216 -9.41 20.15 -9.02
C ASP A 216 -8.51 19.38 -10.01
N ALA A 217 -7.55 18.61 -9.49
CA ALA A 217 -6.71 17.75 -10.33
C ALA A 217 -7.53 16.67 -11.03
N VAL A 218 -8.42 15.99 -10.30
CA VAL A 218 -9.31 14.97 -10.85
C VAL A 218 -10.24 15.55 -11.90
N ALA A 219 -10.87 16.69 -11.62
CA ALA A 219 -11.75 17.37 -12.57
C ALA A 219 -11.02 17.78 -13.85
N ARG A 220 -9.79 18.30 -13.73
CA ARG A 220 -8.94 18.65 -14.88
C ARG A 220 -8.56 17.44 -15.73
N LEU A 221 -8.29 16.30 -15.08
CA LEU A 221 -7.79 15.09 -15.73
C LEU A 221 -8.92 14.16 -16.21
N THR A 222 -10.18 14.45 -15.91
CA THR A 222 -11.33 13.67 -16.37
C THR A 222 -11.95 14.32 -17.60
N LEU A 223 -12.11 13.57 -18.69
CA LEU A 223 -12.78 14.07 -19.89
C LEU A 223 -14.27 14.35 -19.61
N PRO A 224 -14.93 15.24 -20.39
CA PRO A 224 -16.39 15.36 -20.36
C PRO A 224 -17.07 14.01 -20.63
N GLY A 225 -17.90 13.55 -19.69
CA GLY A 225 -18.53 12.23 -19.75
C GLY A 225 -17.64 11.05 -19.30
N GLY A 226 -16.39 11.33 -18.93
CA GLY A 226 -15.51 10.39 -18.24
C GLY A 226 -15.91 10.20 -16.78
N HIS A 227 -15.31 9.20 -16.15
CA HIS A 227 -15.57 8.84 -14.76
C HIS A 227 -14.30 8.91 -13.92
N ALA A 228 -14.47 9.23 -12.64
CA ALA A 228 -13.41 9.11 -11.67
C ALA A 228 -13.79 8.09 -10.59
N ALA A 229 -12.85 7.24 -10.19
CA ALA A 229 -13.08 6.17 -9.24
C ALA A 229 -11.93 6.10 -8.23
N PHE A 230 -12.27 6.31 -6.96
CA PHE A 230 -11.33 6.28 -5.85
C PHE A 230 -11.77 5.26 -4.83
N VAL A 231 -10.84 4.43 -4.39
CA VAL A 231 -11.08 3.50 -3.30
C VAL A 231 -10.23 3.91 -2.11
N GLN A 232 -10.92 4.29 -1.04
CA GLN A 232 -10.36 4.54 0.28
C GLN A 232 -10.90 3.46 1.23
N TYR A 233 -10.02 2.74 1.89
CA TYR A 233 -10.38 1.78 2.93
C TYR A 233 -9.35 1.89 4.06
N PRO A 234 -9.66 1.46 5.30
CA PRO A 234 -8.61 1.37 6.32
C PRO A 234 -7.54 0.36 5.87
N SER A 235 -6.30 0.83 5.71
CA SER A 235 -5.16 0.00 5.34
C SER A 235 -4.93 -1.08 6.41
N TYR A 236 -4.19 -2.13 6.06
CA TYR A 236 -3.83 -3.14 7.05
C TYR A 236 -3.07 -2.51 8.24
N ALA A 237 -2.18 -1.55 7.98
CA ALA A 237 -1.46 -0.83 9.02
C ALA A 237 -2.42 -0.03 9.92
N GLU A 238 -3.38 0.68 9.33
CA GLU A 238 -4.38 1.47 10.07
C GLU A 238 -5.27 0.60 10.96
N ARG A 239 -5.77 -0.54 10.44
CA ARG A 239 -6.52 -1.53 11.23
C ARG A 239 -5.68 -2.14 12.34
N GLN A 240 -4.43 -2.45 12.02
CA GLN A 240 -3.44 -2.88 13.00
C GLN A 240 -3.01 -1.78 13.96
N LEU A 241 -3.51 -0.57 13.82
CA LEU A 241 -3.25 0.55 14.72
C LEU A 241 -4.50 1.04 15.45
N GLY A 242 -5.68 0.54 15.09
CA GLY A 242 -6.95 1.02 15.65
C GLY A 242 -7.32 2.41 15.14
N LEU A 243 -6.82 2.79 13.95
CA LEU A 243 -7.11 4.07 13.29
C LEU A 243 -8.39 4.01 12.42
N ASP A 244 -9.10 2.90 12.49
CA ASP A 244 -10.28 2.54 11.69
C ASP A 244 -11.36 3.63 11.72
N GLY A 245 -11.52 4.30 12.87
CA GLY A 245 -12.50 5.38 13.07
C GLY A 245 -12.04 6.76 12.58
N ALA A 246 -10.74 6.97 12.36
CA ALA A 246 -10.20 8.24 11.89
C ALA A 246 -10.30 8.39 10.36
N VAL A 247 -10.22 7.27 9.63
CA VAL A 247 -10.26 7.24 8.15
C VAL A 247 -11.69 7.21 7.61
N ALA A 248 -12.68 6.78 8.40
CA ALA A 248 -14.08 6.69 7.99
C ALA A 248 -14.87 8.02 8.10
N HIS A 249 -14.31 9.03 8.78
CA HIS A 249 -15.02 10.27 9.14
C HIS A 249 -14.26 11.57 8.83
N GLY A 250 -13.12 11.47 8.13
CA GLY A 250 -12.37 12.62 7.62
C GLY A 250 -12.88 13.09 6.27
#